data_AF-A0A9P7Z0Q1-F1
#
_entry.id   AF-A0A9P7Z0Q1-F1
#
_cell.length_a   1.000
_cell.length_b   1.000
_cell.length_c   1.000
_cell.angle_alpha   90.00
_cell.angle_beta   90.00
_cell.angle_gamma   90.00
#
_symmetry.space_group_name_H-M   'P 1'
#
loop_
_entity.id
_entity.type
_entity.pdbx_description
1 polymer ?
#
loop_
_entity_poly.entity_id
_entity_poly.type
_entity_poly.pdbx_seq_one_letter_code
_entity_poly.pdbx_strand_id
1 'polypeptide(L)'
;MSEAPLTVRNLSTTLVELKVVEYYENAHIHYSGNLTFLTKPFKKKTSPTSTQLAQKSESFSNKDVSILVGPFETKITDIQPRAQDVLRLTFEVEGQRYRIDTPISSKRSTIPTPLSPNPQHEFTAIYFGGTSFLTIYSCAKLQSWMSNLQNDTPLSALSIPGTHNSPTYYKALPSVRCQAVGIKEQLENGVRFLDIRVQPQSPSGFSNEGLILVHSAFPVSLTGNKYLRDLFNVTFAFLVENPTETVIVSLKREGIGRSTDEQVSKILERHYAVDPNRWYTDNRIPTLGEVRSKVVIVRRFKIDETLRDENDGRGWCIDGESWPDNCEDGLCSSGEIRVQDFYEVGEHENIKKKIRYAAGHLDRAAKCVCALPGMHDPTGTEPTKDCFYFNFLSASNFWRANCWPDKIAAKINPQIVDHLCRRHAGETIGDGSTGIVVCDWVGRDGDWDLVKCIVGHNAKLELKERQLEI
;
A
#
# COMPACT_ATOMS: atom_id res chain seq x y z
N MET A 1 10.88 -26.83 21.54
CA MET A 1 10.90 -25.47 22.12
C MET A 1 9.46 -25.06 22.26
N SER A 2 8.99 -24.57 23.42
CA SER A 2 7.61 -24.09 23.52
C SER A 2 7.44 -22.90 22.58
N GLU A 3 6.42 -22.93 21.73
CA GLU A 3 6.07 -21.78 20.90
C GLU A 3 5.70 -20.58 21.78
N ALA A 4 5.91 -19.37 21.26
CA ALA A 4 5.47 -18.17 21.96
C ALA A 4 3.94 -18.17 22.05
N PRO A 5 3.36 -17.64 23.13
CA PRO A 5 1.92 -17.48 23.23
C PRO A 5 1.38 -16.60 22.09
N LEU A 6 0.13 -16.83 21.70
CA LEU A 6 -0.56 -16.03 20.70
C LEU A 6 -0.61 -14.57 21.15
N THR A 7 -0.10 -13.67 20.31
CA THR A 7 -0.26 -12.23 20.46
C THR A 7 -1.29 -11.75 19.46
N VAL A 8 -2.29 -11.02 19.91
CA VAL A 8 -3.33 -10.42 19.07
C VAL A 8 -3.16 -8.91 19.08
N ARG A 9 -3.01 -8.32 17.89
CA ARG A 9 -2.99 -6.88 17.68
C ARG A 9 -4.22 -6.44 16.91
N ASN A 10 -4.97 -5.51 17.47
CA ASN A 10 -6.13 -4.93 16.85
C ASN A 10 -5.76 -3.56 16.28
N LEU A 11 -5.74 -3.41 14.95
CA LEU A 11 -5.56 -2.16 14.21
C LEU A 11 -6.87 -1.71 13.55
N SER A 12 -8.01 -2.08 14.13
CA SER A 12 -9.34 -1.61 13.73
C SER A 12 -9.84 -0.50 14.66
N THR A 13 -10.95 0.12 14.27
CA THR A 13 -11.62 1.18 15.05
C THR A 13 -12.56 0.63 16.13
N THR A 14 -12.77 -0.69 16.19
CA THR A 14 -13.73 -1.34 17.08
C THR A 14 -13.05 -2.28 18.05
N LEU A 15 -13.68 -2.50 19.21
CA LEU A 15 -13.25 -3.50 20.18
C LEU A 15 -13.50 -4.90 19.60
N VAL A 16 -12.47 -5.77 19.69
CA VAL A 16 -12.56 -7.15 19.23
C VAL A 16 -12.42 -8.08 20.43
N GLU A 17 -13.40 -8.96 20.66
CA GLU A 17 -13.35 -9.96 21.73
C GLU A 17 -13.07 -11.35 21.14
N LEU A 18 -11.95 -11.98 21.52
CA LEU A 18 -11.76 -13.40 21.22
C LEU A 18 -12.65 -14.22 22.16
N LYS A 19 -13.58 -14.99 21.56
CA LYS A 19 -14.59 -15.79 22.27
C LYS A 19 -14.30 -17.28 22.28
N VAL A 20 -13.76 -17.82 21.18
CA VAL A 20 -13.57 -19.27 21.04
C VAL A 20 -12.23 -19.55 20.41
N VAL A 21 -11.54 -20.54 20.97
CA VAL A 21 -10.30 -21.10 20.45
C VAL A 21 -10.49 -22.59 20.22
N GLU A 22 -10.22 -23.04 19.01
CA GLU A 22 -10.34 -24.44 18.61
C GLU A 22 -9.06 -24.92 17.94
N TYR A 23 -8.72 -26.19 18.18
CA TYR A 23 -7.58 -26.83 17.53
C TYR A 23 -8.06 -27.99 16.67
N TYR A 24 -7.56 -28.04 15.44
CA TYR A 24 -7.85 -29.05 14.44
C TYR A 24 -6.56 -29.68 13.93
N GLU A 25 -6.61 -30.97 13.58
CA GLU A 25 -5.47 -31.63 12.94
C GLU A 25 -5.22 -31.07 11.53
N ASN A 26 -3.94 -30.87 11.19
CA ASN A 26 -3.56 -30.45 9.86
C ASN A 26 -3.57 -31.64 8.88
N ALA A 27 -4.57 -31.68 7.99
CA ALA A 27 -4.76 -32.74 7.00
C ALA A 27 -3.59 -32.93 6.00
N HIS A 28 -2.60 -32.03 5.96
CA HIS A 28 -1.46 -32.12 5.04
C HIS A 28 -0.34 -33.09 5.48
N ILE A 29 -0.31 -33.53 6.75
CA ILE A 29 0.80 -34.34 7.27
C ILE A 29 0.67 -35.83 6.88
N HIS A 30 -0.55 -36.33 6.63
CA HIS A 30 -0.78 -37.77 6.40
C HIS A 30 -0.58 -38.28 4.95
N TYR A 31 -0.26 -37.43 3.97
CA TYR A 31 -0.05 -37.88 2.59
C TYR A 31 1.37 -38.39 2.28
N SER A 32 2.21 -38.66 3.29
CA SER A 32 3.59 -39.15 3.11
C SER A 32 3.82 -40.61 3.55
N GLY A 33 2.78 -41.39 3.86
CA GLY A 33 2.91 -42.78 4.32
C GLY A 33 2.33 -43.82 3.35
N ASN A 34 3.22 -44.53 2.64
CA ASN A 34 3.07 -45.84 1.99
C ASN A 34 1.75 -46.15 1.22
N LEU A 35 1.79 -46.00 -0.10
CA LEU A 35 0.85 -46.65 -1.02
C LEU A 35 1.59 -47.71 -1.86
N THR A 36 1.41 -48.97 -1.48
CA THR A 36 1.60 -50.12 -2.37
C THR A 36 0.66 -50.01 -3.57
N PHE A 37 1.24 -50.13 -4.76
CA PHE A 37 0.58 -50.00 -6.07
C PHE A 37 -0.52 -51.07 -6.26
N LEU A 38 -1.77 -50.64 -6.43
CA LEU A 38 -2.83 -51.44 -7.05
C LEU A 38 -3.53 -50.56 -8.10
N THR A 39 -3.31 -50.90 -9.36
CA THR A 39 -3.78 -50.19 -10.55
C THR A 39 -5.25 -50.46 -10.86
N LYS A 40 -6.11 -49.42 -10.85
CA LYS A 40 -7.39 -49.35 -11.60
C LYS A 40 -7.72 -47.90 -12.01
N PRO A 41 -8.50 -47.69 -13.10
CA PRO A 41 -8.37 -46.50 -13.94
C PRO A 41 -9.13 -45.26 -13.45
N PHE A 42 -8.60 -44.10 -13.83
CA PHE A 42 -8.97 -42.74 -13.42
C PHE A 42 -10.40 -42.33 -13.81
N LYS A 43 -11.23 -42.01 -12.81
CA LYS A 43 -12.23 -40.94 -12.91
C LYS A 43 -11.65 -39.71 -12.22
N LYS A 44 -11.62 -38.56 -12.90
CA LYS A 44 -11.27 -37.25 -12.33
C LYS A 44 -12.19 -36.95 -11.13
N LYS A 45 -11.71 -37.19 -9.91
CA LYS A 45 -12.21 -36.55 -8.70
C LYS A 45 -11.26 -35.40 -8.39
N THR A 46 -11.77 -34.18 -8.41
CA THR A 46 -11.10 -33.02 -7.83
C THR A 46 -10.85 -33.31 -6.35
N SER A 47 -9.59 -33.21 -5.93
CA SER A 47 -9.21 -33.31 -4.52
C SER A 47 -9.81 -32.11 -3.77
N PRO A 48 -10.45 -32.29 -2.60
CA PRO A 48 -10.99 -31.19 -1.83
C PRO A 48 -9.87 -30.25 -1.35
N THR A 49 -10.15 -28.95 -1.28
CA THR A 49 -9.20 -27.96 -0.75
C THR A 49 -9.02 -28.15 0.76
N SER A 50 -7.91 -27.68 1.34
CA SER A 50 -7.64 -27.77 2.78
C SER A 50 -8.73 -27.13 3.63
N THR A 51 -9.36 -26.07 3.14
CA THR A 51 -10.53 -25.41 3.74
C THR A 51 -11.75 -26.34 3.81
N GLN A 52 -11.96 -27.20 2.81
CA GLN A 52 -13.06 -28.17 2.78
C GLN A 52 -12.80 -29.38 3.70
N LEU A 53 -11.53 -29.70 3.97
CA LEU A 53 -11.12 -30.75 4.91
C LEU A 53 -11.24 -30.26 6.36
N ALA A 54 -10.81 -29.03 6.66
CA ALA A 54 -10.95 -28.41 7.99
C ALA A 54 -12.41 -28.09 8.39
N GLN A 55 -13.34 -28.05 7.42
CA GLN A 55 -14.77 -27.97 7.68
C GLN A 55 -15.40 -29.32 8.07
N LYS A 56 -14.71 -30.43 7.81
CA LYS A 56 -15.20 -31.81 8.04
C LYS A 56 -14.45 -32.56 9.15
N SER A 57 -13.36 -32.00 9.67
CA SER A 57 -12.65 -32.51 10.84
C SER A 57 -13.33 -32.04 12.12
N GLU A 58 -13.57 -32.95 13.07
CA GLU A 58 -13.98 -32.58 14.44
C GLU A 58 -12.79 -31.91 15.16
N SER A 59 -13.03 -30.83 15.91
CA SER A 59 -12.00 -30.22 16.76
C SER A 59 -11.71 -31.15 17.93
N PHE A 60 -10.44 -31.38 18.23
CA PHE A 60 -10.06 -32.20 19.39
C PHE A 60 -10.01 -31.38 20.69
N SER A 61 -10.07 -30.05 20.59
CA SER A 61 -10.28 -29.16 21.74
C SER A 61 -11.03 -27.89 21.33
N ASN A 62 -11.95 -27.47 22.20
CA ASN A 62 -12.72 -26.25 22.12
C ASN A 62 -12.66 -25.56 23.49
N LYS A 63 -12.18 -24.31 23.52
CA LYS A 63 -12.05 -23.49 24.73
C LYS A 63 -12.80 -22.17 24.51
N ASP A 64 -13.84 -21.93 25.29
CA ASP A 64 -14.42 -20.61 25.45
C ASP A 64 -13.43 -19.71 26.22
N VAL A 65 -13.20 -18.52 25.68
CA VAL A 65 -12.31 -17.50 26.24
C VAL A 65 -13.02 -16.14 26.19
N SER A 66 -12.49 -15.17 26.94
CA SER A 66 -12.93 -13.78 26.84
C SER A 66 -11.69 -12.90 26.90
N ILE A 67 -11.15 -12.58 25.73
CA ILE A 67 -9.97 -11.73 25.60
C ILE A 67 -10.38 -10.51 24.78
N LEU A 68 -10.64 -9.41 25.48
CA LEU A 68 -10.96 -8.12 24.90
C LEU A 68 -9.69 -7.48 24.33
N VAL A 69 -9.67 -7.05 23.08
CA VAL A 69 -8.55 -6.31 22.47
C VAL A 69 -9.11 -5.02 21.87
N GLY A 70 -8.87 -3.91 22.55
CA GLY A 70 -9.37 -2.58 22.20
C GLY A 70 -8.80 -2.05 20.87
N PRO A 71 -9.40 -0.97 20.33
CA PRO A 71 -8.87 -0.30 19.15
C PRO A 71 -7.41 0.09 19.34
N PHE A 72 -6.55 -0.25 18.37
CA PHE A 72 -5.10 0.00 18.40
C PHE A 72 -4.35 -0.65 19.58
N GLU A 73 -4.93 -1.67 20.24
CA GLU A 73 -4.31 -2.41 21.34
C GLU A 73 -3.57 -3.66 20.85
N THR A 74 -2.49 -4.03 21.56
CA THR A 74 -1.80 -5.32 21.41
C THR A 74 -1.88 -6.11 22.71
N LYS A 75 -2.36 -7.35 22.67
CA LYS A 75 -2.42 -8.25 23.83
C LYS A 75 -1.69 -9.56 23.58
N ILE A 76 -0.83 -9.92 24.53
CA ILE A 76 -0.26 -11.26 24.65
C ILE A 76 -1.27 -12.11 25.43
N THR A 77 -1.62 -13.29 24.89
CA THR A 77 -2.63 -14.18 25.49
C THR A 77 -1.98 -15.36 26.23
N ASP A 78 -2.78 -16.19 26.89
CA ASP A 78 -2.37 -17.49 27.43
C ASP A 78 -2.49 -18.64 26.41
N ILE A 79 -2.96 -18.35 25.19
CA ILE A 79 -3.23 -19.34 24.14
C ILE A 79 -1.90 -19.77 23.52
N GLN A 80 -1.70 -21.07 23.40
CA GLN A 80 -0.49 -21.65 22.83
C GLN A 80 -0.80 -22.25 21.46
N PRO A 81 -0.42 -21.60 20.35
CA PRO A 81 -0.45 -22.24 19.05
C PRO A 81 0.45 -23.48 19.05
N ARG A 82 0.15 -24.41 18.13
CA ARG A 82 0.94 -25.61 17.91
C ARG A 82 1.28 -25.67 16.43
N ALA A 83 2.55 -25.73 16.06
CA ALA A 83 2.98 -25.69 14.64
C ALA A 83 2.31 -26.72 13.73
N GLN A 84 1.82 -27.84 14.29
CA GLN A 84 1.24 -28.95 13.54
C GLN A 84 -0.28 -28.86 13.41
N ASP A 85 -0.92 -27.94 14.15
CA ASP A 85 -2.38 -27.86 14.25
C ASP A 85 -2.91 -26.61 13.54
N VAL A 86 -4.17 -26.68 13.12
CA VAL A 86 -4.94 -25.50 12.72
C VAL A 86 -5.62 -24.92 13.95
N LEU A 87 -5.18 -23.74 14.37
CA LEU A 87 -5.80 -22.92 15.39
C LEU A 87 -6.88 -22.03 14.76
N ARG A 88 -8.14 -22.33 15.08
CA ARG A 88 -9.33 -21.55 14.68
C ARG A 88 -9.73 -20.63 15.82
N LEU A 89 -9.89 -19.35 15.49
CA LEU A 89 -10.19 -18.26 16.40
C LEU A 89 -11.54 -17.66 16.01
N THR A 90 -12.48 -17.60 16.94
CA THR A 90 -13.75 -16.89 16.74
C THR A 90 -13.77 -15.62 17.56
N PHE A 91 -13.82 -14.49 16.87
CA PHE A 91 -13.93 -13.17 17.44
C PHE A 91 -15.38 -12.68 17.42
N GLU A 92 -15.74 -11.83 18.36
CA GLU A 92 -17.02 -11.14 18.44
C GLU A 92 -16.78 -9.62 18.44
N VAL A 93 -17.55 -8.91 17.62
CA VAL A 93 -17.52 -7.45 17.49
C VAL A 93 -18.97 -7.00 17.43
N GLU A 94 -19.40 -6.20 18.42
CA GLU A 94 -20.76 -5.66 18.49
C GLU A 94 -21.87 -6.72 18.31
N GLY A 95 -21.66 -7.91 18.88
CA GLY A 95 -22.58 -9.05 18.80
C GLY A 95 -22.50 -9.87 17.49
N GLN A 96 -21.60 -9.51 16.56
CA GLN A 96 -21.36 -10.27 15.34
C GLN A 96 -20.09 -11.12 15.43
N ARG A 97 -20.17 -12.38 15.00
CA ARG A 97 -19.05 -13.33 15.12
C ARG A 97 -18.30 -13.51 13.80
N TYR A 98 -16.97 -13.61 13.90
CA TYR A 98 -16.05 -13.72 12.79
C TYR A 98 -15.00 -14.81 13.07
N ARG A 99 -14.74 -15.66 12.08
CA ARG A 99 -13.82 -16.80 12.20
C ARG A 99 -12.53 -16.60 11.41
N ILE A 100 -11.40 -16.91 12.05
CA ILE A 100 -10.07 -16.89 11.46
C ILE A 100 -9.40 -18.25 11.70
N ASP A 101 -8.94 -18.90 10.63
CA ASP A 101 -8.21 -20.17 10.71
C ASP A 101 -6.71 -19.94 10.49
N THR A 102 -5.86 -20.45 11.37
CA THR A 102 -4.39 -20.35 11.32
C THR A 102 -3.75 -21.75 11.46
N PRO A 103 -2.58 -22.08 10.89
CA PRO A 103 -1.86 -21.29 9.92
C PRO A 103 -2.71 -21.13 8.67
N ILE A 104 -2.76 -19.90 8.16
CA ILE A 104 -3.47 -19.59 6.93
C ILE A 104 -2.79 -20.44 5.85
N SER A 105 -3.53 -21.30 5.14
CA SER A 105 -2.96 -22.28 4.19
C SER A 105 -2.20 -21.63 3.02
N SER A 106 -2.26 -20.31 2.91
CA SER A 106 -1.43 -19.49 2.04
C SER A 106 -0.71 -18.45 2.90
N LYS A 107 0.52 -18.07 2.53
CA LYS A 107 1.34 -17.03 3.18
C LYS A 107 0.73 -15.61 3.06
N ARG A 108 -0.59 -15.49 3.07
CA ARG A 108 -1.38 -14.31 2.68
C ARG A 108 -2.33 -13.90 3.79
N SER A 109 -2.81 -12.67 3.73
CA SER A 109 -3.95 -12.20 4.52
C SER A 109 -5.19 -13.04 4.23
N THR A 110 -6.02 -13.23 5.26
CA THR A 110 -7.34 -13.83 5.11
C THR A 110 -8.41 -12.80 5.44
N ILE A 111 -9.53 -12.88 4.74
CA ILE A 111 -10.76 -12.21 5.13
C ILE A 111 -11.42 -13.14 6.16
N PRO A 112 -11.64 -12.70 7.42
CA PRO A 112 -12.33 -13.51 8.41
C PRO A 112 -13.73 -13.91 7.90
N THR A 113 -14.13 -15.15 8.14
CA THR A 113 -15.46 -15.64 7.72
C THR A 113 -16.52 -15.09 8.68
N PRO A 114 -17.49 -14.27 8.23
CA PRO A 114 -18.60 -13.87 9.08
C PRO A 114 -19.46 -15.09 9.41
N LEU A 115 -19.81 -15.25 10.68
CA LEU A 115 -20.69 -16.31 11.19
C LEU A 115 -22.10 -15.79 11.49
N SER A 116 -22.25 -14.46 11.63
CA SER A 116 -23.54 -13.80 11.81
C SER A 116 -24.15 -13.40 10.45
N PRO A 117 -25.50 -13.41 10.31
CA PRO A 117 -26.15 -12.88 9.12
C PRO A 117 -25.93 -11.36 9.02
N ASN A 118 -25.82 -10.84 7.80
CA ASN A 118 -25.64 -9.40 7.49
C ASN A 118 -24.47 -8.75 8.27
N PRO A 119 -23.21 -9.14 7.98
CA PRO A 119 -22.05 -8.56 8.65
C PRO A 119 -21.99 -7.05 8.45
N GLN A 120 -21.81 -6.30 9.53
CA GLN A 120 -21.68 -4.84 9.55
C GLN A 120 -20.22 -4.41 9.43
N HIS A 121 -19.30 -5.26 9.86
CA HIS A 121 -17.86 -5.05 9.76
C HIS A 121 -17.22 -6.04 8.80
N GLU A 122 -16.22 -5.57 8.07
CA GLU A 122 -15.29 -6.40 7.31
C GLU A 122 -13.89 -6.25 7.90
N PHE A 123 -13.13 -7.34 7.96
CA PHE A 123 -11.79 -7.36 8.54
C PHE A 123 -10.78 -7.98 7.58
N THR A 124 -9.51 -7.64 7.77
CA THR A 124 -8.39 -8.36 7.17
C THR A 124 -7.50 -8.85 8.31
N ALA A 125 -7.13 -10.13 8.26
CA ALA A 125 -6.29 -10.76 9.28
C ALA A 125 -4.99 -11.28 8.68
N ILE A 126 -3.87 -11.02 9.34
CA ILE A 126 -2.54 -11.48 8.96
C ILE A 126 -1.91 -12.22 10.14
N TYR A 127 -1.51 -13.47 9.93
CA TYR A 127 -0.92 -14.32 10.95
C TYR A 127 0.54 -14.68 10.63
N PHE A 128 1.42 -14.42 11.59
CA PHE A 128 2.84 -14.76 11.55
C PHE A 128 3.11 -15.99 12.42
N GLY A 129 3.05 -17.18 11.82
CA GLY A 129 3.21 -18.44 12.55
C GLY A 129 4.54 -18.60 13.28
N GLY A 130 5.63 -18.02 12.75
CA GLY A 130 6.94 -18.09 13.40
C GLY A 130 7.02 -17.33 14.74
N THR A 131 6.10 -16.39 14.99
CA THR A 131 6.06 -15.58 16.22
C THR A 131 4.70 -15.67 16.92
N SER A 132 3.80 -16.55 16.48
CA SER A 132 2.44 -16.65 17.00
C SER A 132 1.71 -15.29 17.05
N PHE A 133 1.80 -14.48 16.00
CA PHE A 133 1.29 -13.10 16.03
C PHE A 133 0.16 -12.90 15.03
N LEU A 134 -1.01 -12.49 15.49
CA LEU A 134 -2.18 -12.16 14.67
C LEU A 134 -2.41 -10.65 14.69
N THR A 135 -2.51 -10.04 13.51
CA THR A 135 -2.95 -8.65 13.35
C THR A 135 -4.29 -8.61 12.65
N ILE A 136 -5.22 -7.82 13.17
CA ILE A 136 -6.57 -7.60 12.62
C ILE A 136 -6.69 -6.14 12.21
N TYR A 137 -7.05 -5.88 10.96
CA TYR A 137 -7.34 -4.55 10.42
C TYR A 137 -8.82 -4.40 10.10
N SER A 138 -9.38 -3.19 10.23
CA SER A 138 -10.60 -2.84 9.50
C SER A 138 -10.36 -3.04 8.00
N CYS A 139 -11.21 -3.81 7.33
CA CYS A 139 -11.13 -3.93 5.88
C CYS A 139 -11.74 -2.68 5.27
N ALA A 140 -10.94 -1.93 4.51
CA ALA A 140 -11.48 -0.94 3.61
C ALA A 140 -11.82 -1.59 2.28
N LYS A 141 -12.92 -1.17 1.67
CA LYS A 141 -13.22 -1.48 0.28
C LYS A 141 -12.15 -0.84 -0.60
N LEU A 142 -11.15 -1.61 -1.04
CA LEU A 142 -9.91 -1.09 -1.63
C LEU A 142 -10.13 -0.17 -2.85
N GLN A 143 -11.17 -0.37 -3.63
CA GLN A 143 -11.50 0.52 -4.76
C GLN A 143 -12.06 1.89 -4.33
N SER A 144 -12.50 2.04 -3.08
CA SER A 144 -13.15 3.26 -2.58
C SER A 144 -12.76 3.56 -1.13
N TRP A 145 -11.52 3.29 -0.71
CA TRP A 145 -11.15 3.37 0.70
C TRP A 145 -11.12 4.80 1.25
N MET A 146 -10.97 5.82 0.38
CA MET A 146 -11.00 7.22 0.81
C MET A 146 -12.42 7.71 1.13
N SER A 147 -13.48 6.91 0.89
CA SER A 147 -14.86 7.29 1.19
C SER A 147 -15.17 7.49 2.67
N ASN A 148 -14.38 6.87 3.55
CA ASN A 148 -14.61 6.89 5.00
C ASN A 148 -13.93 8.07 5.71
N LEU A 149 -13.15 8.86 4.98
CA LEU A 149 -12.37 9.98 5.51
C LEU A 149 -13.08 11.30 5.22
N GLN A 150 -12.94 12.27 6.12
CA GLN A 150 -13.55 13.59 5.97
C GLN A 150 -12.92 14.42 4.83
N ASN A 151 -13.65 15.45 4.38
CA ASN A 151 -13.19 16.32 3.29
C ASN A 151 -12.06 17.25 3.71
N ASP A 152 -12.00 17.64 4.98
CA ASP A 152 -11.00 18.58 5.49
C ASP A 152 -9.64 17.92 5.78
N THR A 153 -9.57 16.60 5.66
CA THR A 153 -8.36 15.80 5.88
C THR A 153 -7.29 16.14 4.83
N PRO A 154 -6.13 16.67 5.22
CA PRO A 154 -5.00 16.89 4.30
C PRO A 154 -4.53 15.58 3.66
N LEU A 155 -4.19 15.60 2.37
CA LEU A 155 -3.65 14.40 1.71
C LEU A 155 -2.34 13.90 2.36
N SER A 156 -1.57 14.80 2.97
CA SER A 156 -0.34 14.48 3.73
C SER A 156 -0.58 13.58 4.95
N ALA A 157 -1.79 13.59 5.52
CA ALA A 157 -2.14 12.79 6.69
C ALA A 157 -2.38 11.31 6.34
N LEU A 158 -2.72 11.01 5.09
CA LEU A 158 -3.19 9.70 4.67
C LEU A 158 -2.05 8.68 4.54
N SER A 159 -2.39 7.42 4.83
CA SER A 159 -1.57 6.26 4.47
C SER A 159 -1.93 5.81 3.06
N ILE A 160 -1.07 6.14 2.09
CA ILE A 160 -1.36 5.96 0.67
C ILE A 160 -0.43 4.89 0.07
N PRO A 161 -0.97 3.77 -0.43
CA PRO A 161 -0.19 2.84 -1.22
C PRO A 161 0.10 3.42 -2.60
N GLY A 162 1.35 3.29 -3.03
CA GLY A 162 1.84 3.74 -4.33
C GLY A 162 2.58 2.65 -5.09
N THR A 163 2.77 2.84 -6.39
CA THR A 163 3.57 1.94 -7.23
C THR A 163 4.71 2.68 -7.92
N HIS A 164 5.92 2.12 -7.87
CA HIS A 164 7.10 2.68 -8.51
C HIS A 164 7.10 2.33 -10.00
N ASN A 165 7.40 3.32 -10.86
CA ASN A 165 7.33 3.14 -12.32
C ASN A 165 6.04 2.38 -12.73
N SER A 166 4.89 2.87 -12.28
CA SER A 166 3.58 2.19 -12.32
C SER A 166 3.21 1.50 -13.65
N PRO A 167 3.52 2.06 -14.85
CA PRO A 167 3.17 1.41 -16.11
C PRO A 167 4.10 0.27 -16.55
N THR A 168 5.14 -0.08 -15.77
CA THR A 168 6.12 -1.12 -16.12
C THR A 168 5.62 -2.55 -15.83
N TYR A 169 4.42 -2.88 -16.32
CA TYR A 169 3.82 -4.22 -16.23
C TYR A 169 3.77 -4.97 -17.56
N TYR A 170 4.03 -4.27 -18.68
CA TYR A 170 4.08 -4.88 -20.01
C TYR A 170 5.25 -5.87 -20.15
N LYS A 171 5.25 -6.60 -21.26
CA LYS A 171 6.39 -7.44 -21.65
C LYS A 171 7.59 -6.55 -21.96
N ALA A 172 8.54 -6.50 -21.02
CA ALA A 172 9.77 -5.72 -21.08
C ALA A 172 10.98 -6.57 -20.68
N LEU A 173 12.18 -5.99 -20.73
CA LEU A 173 13.35 -6.59 -20.08
C LEU A 173 13.05 -6.77 -18.57
N PRO A 174 13.44 -7.90 -17.94
CA PRO A 174 13.12 -8.15 -16.54
C PRO A 174 13.62 -7.05 -15.57
N SER A 175 14.77 -6.44 -15.87
CA SER A 175 15.35 -5.33 -15.11
C SER A 175 14.57 -4.01 -15.20
N VAL A 176 13.64 -3.89 -16.16
CA VAL A 176 12.79 -2.72 -16.40
C VAL A 176 11.39 -2.90 -15.80
N ARG A 177 10.97 -4.15 -15.58
CA ARG A 177 9.61 -4.48 -15.14
C ARG A 177 9.50 -4.35 -13.62
N CYS A 178 8.85 -3.30 -13.14
CA CYS A 178 8.66 -3.03 -11.72
C CYS A 178 7.29 -3.50 -11.20
N GLN A 179 6.32 -3.75 -12.10
CA GLN A 179 4.95 -4.06 -11.72
C GLN A 179 4.46 -5.40 -12.29
N ALA A 180 3.66 -6.11 -11.49
CA ALA A 180 3.07 -7.39 -11.87
C ALA A 180 1.78 -7.22 -12.69
N VAL A 181 1.02 -6.17 -12.40
CA VAL A 181 -0.37 -5.96 -12.84
C VAL A 181 -0.58 -4.57 -13.45
N GLY A 182 -1.64 -4.42 -14.24
CA GLY A 182 -1.95 -3.18 -14.97
C GLY A 182 -2.50 -2.05 -14.09
N ILE A 183 -2.52 -0.82 -14.61
CA ILE A 183 -2.97 0.38 -13.86
C ILE A 183 -4.38 0.22 -13.28
N LYS A 184 -5.33 -0.31 -14.06
CA LYS A 184 -6.70 -0.56 -13.59
C LYS A 184 -6.72 -1.42 -12.32
N GLU A 185 -6.00 -2.54 -12.36
CA GLU A 185 -5.93 -3.48 -11.25
C GLU A 185 -5.19 -2.89 -10.03
N GLN A 186 -4.16 -2.06 -10.26
CA GLN A 186 -3.51 -1.30 -9.18
C GLN A 186 -4.50 -0.40 -8.45
N LEU A 187 -5.27 0.40 -9.20
CA LEU A 187 -6.27 1.33 -8.64
C LEU A 187 -7.42 0.59 -7.94
N GLU A 188 -7.97 -0.47 -8.57
CA GLU A 188 -9.04 -1.29 -7.99
C GLU A 188 -8.63 -1.97 -6.67
N ASN A 189 -7.33 -2.17 -6.44
CA ASN A 189 -6.79 -2.78 -5.23
C ASN A 189 -6.11 -1.78 -4.28
N GLY A 190 -6.47 -0.49 -4.37
CA GLY A 190 -6.17 0.51 -3.35
C GLY A 190 -5.03 1.47 -3.66
N VAL A 191 -4.24 1.24 -4.71
CA VAL A 191 -3.17 2.16 -5.12
C VAL A 191 -3.77 3.54 -5.45
N ARG A 192 -3.22 4.60 -4.85
CA ARG A 192 -3.63 6.01 -5.12
C ARG A 192 -2.44 6.93 -5.40
N PHE A 193 -1.22 6.38 -5.45
CA PHE A 193 -0.03 7.08 -5.93
C PHE A 193 0.61 6.34 -7.11
N LEU A 194 0.85 7.03 -8.22
CA LEU A 194 1.51 6.48 -9.40
C LEU A 194 2.81 7.25 -9.69
N ASP A 195 3.96 6.55 -9.69
CA ASP A 195 5.23 7.10 -10.19
C ASP A 195 5.33 6.84 -11.70
N ILE A 196 5.25 7.92 -12.48
CA ILE A 196 5.22 7.86 -13.94
C ILE A 196 6.41 8.62 -14.52
N ARG A 197 7.10 7.97 -15.44
CA ARG A 197 8.29 8.51 -16.08
C ARG A 197 8.10 8.60 -17.58
N VAL A 198 8.37 9.78 -18.12
CA VAL A 198 7.98 10.13 -19.48
C VAL A 198 9.12 10.76 -20.26
N GLN A 199 9.08 10.57 -21.57
CA GLN A 199 9.85 11.37 -22.53
C GLN A 199 8.90 11.89 -23.62
N PRO A 200 9.03 13.16 -24.04
CA PRO A 200 8.40 13.66 -25.26
C PRO A 200 8.73 12.80 -26.48
N GLN A 201 7.70 12.48 -27.27
CA GLN A 201 7.85 11.77 -28.53
C GLN A 201 8.55 12.62 -29.58
N SER A 202 8.25 13.92 -29.61
CA SER A 202 8.94 14.89 -30.48
C SER A 202 10.10 15.54 -29.72
N PRO A 203 11.32 15.56 -30.29
CA PRO A 203 12.47 16.18 -29.64
C PRO A 203 12.42 17.72 -29.65
N SER A 204 11.55 18.33 -30.47
CA SER A 204 11.43 19.78 -30.60
C SER A 204 9.98 20.24 -30.50
N GLY A 205 9.77 21.31 -29.73
CA GLY A 205 8.48 21.96 -29.55
C GLY A 205 7.51 21.22 -28.61
N PHE A 206 6.45 21.91 -28.21
CA PHE A 206 5.42 21.42 -27.30
C PHE A 206 4.03 21.37 -27.98
N SER A 207 3.97 21.45 -29.31
CA SER A 207 2.72 21.37 -30.08
C SER A 207 2.16 19.94 -30.15
N ASN A 208 3.03 18.93 -30.05
CA ASN A 208 2.63 17.53 -30.00
C ASN A 208 2.43 17.10 -28.53
N GLU A 209 1.28 16.48 -28.24
CA GLU A 209 0.91 15.98 -26.91
C GLU A 209 1.66 14.71 -26.49
N GLY A 210 2.31 14.01 -27.42
CA GLY A 210 2.83 12.66 -27.23
C GLY A 210 3.91 12.59 -26.15
N LEU A 211 3.55 12.02 -25.01
CA LEU A 211 4.47 11.65 -23.92
C LEU A 211 4.54 10.13 -23.83
N ILE A 212 5.72 9.56 -24.11
CA ILE A 212 5.98 8.12 -24.10
C ILE A 212 6.41 7.70 -22.70
N LEU A 213 5.86 6.60 -22.22
CA LEU A 213 6.22 5.97 -20.95
C LEU A 213 7.57 5.24 -21.10
N VAL A 214 8.51 5.56 -20.22
CA VAL A 214 9.89 5.03 -20.21
C VAL A 214 10.33 4.62 -18.81
N HIS A 215 11.44 3.89 -18.74
CA HIS A 215 12.15 3.57 -17.51
C HIS A 215 13.65 3.69 -17.77
N SER A 216 14.26 4.77 -17.29
CA SER A 216 15.61 5.17 -17.67
C SER A 216 15.72 5.27 -19.20
N ALA A 217 16.72 4.64 -19.82
CA ALA A 217 16.94 4.63 -21.27
C ALA A 217 16.02 3.67 -22.05
N PHE A 218 15.17 2.89 -21.37
CA PHE A 218 14.42 1.78 -21.99
C PHE A 218 12.92 2.09 -22.11
N PRO A 219 12.25 1.60 -23.17
CA PRO A 219 10.79 1.64 -23.24
C PRO A 219 10.20 0.66 -22.22
N VAL A 220 9.02 0.99 -21.68
CA VAL A 220 8.32 0.12 -20.73
C VAL A 220 7.70 -1.13 -21.39
N SER A 221 7.77 -1.25 -22.71
CA SER A 221 7.20 -2.37 -23.48
C SER A 221 8.05 -2.69 -24.72
N LEU A 222 8.26 -3.98 -24.99
CA LEU A 222 8.91 -4.49 -26.21
C LEU A 222 7.96 -4.57 -27.42
N THR A 223 6.67 -4.29 -27.24
CA THR A 223 5.65 -4.34 -28.32
C THR A 223 5.28 -2.96 -28.86
N GLY A 224 6.13 -1.96 -28.64
CA GLY A 224 5.94 -0.58 -29.08
C GLY A 224 5.64 0.40 -27.94
N ASN A 225 5.64 1.69 -28.29
CA ASN A 225 5.47 2.78 -27.34
C ASN A 225 4.11 2.71 -26.63
N LYS A 226 4.12 3.13 -25.37
CA LYS A 226 2.94 3.33 -24.53
C LYS A 226 2.89 4.79 -24.14
N TYR A 227 1.70 5.37 -24.08
CA TYR A 227 1.54 6.81 -23.95
C TYR A 227 0.88 7.19 -22.63
N LEU A 228 1.25 8.37 -22.13
CA LEU A 228 0.69 8.93 -20.91
C LEU A 228 -0.83 9.14 -21.00
N ARG A 229 -1.33 9.52 -22.18
CA ARG A 229 -2.77 9.72 -22.43
C ARG A 229 -3.59 8.46 -22.13
N ASP A 230 -3.11 7.30 -22.56
CA ASP A 230 -3.80 6.02 -22.35
C ASP A 230 -3.88 5.68 -20.85
N LEU A 231 -2.80 5.93 -20.11
CA LEU A 231 -2.78 5.74 -18.67
C LEU A 231 -3.80 6.65 -17.98
N PHE A 232 -3.83 7.94 -18.32
CA PHE A 232 -4.79 8.86 -17.73
C PHE A 232 -6.24 8.49 -18.09
N ASN A 233 -6.50 8.00 -19.30
CA ASN A 233 -7.85 7.51 -19.64
C ASN A 233 -8.31 6.40 -18.68
N VAL A 234 -7.42 5.47 -18.31
CA VAL A 234 -7.71 4.43 -17.30
C VAL A 234 -7.92 5.04 -15.91
N THR A 235 -7.03 5.96 -15.50
CA THR A 235 -7.13 6.63 -14.19
C THR A 235 -8.43 7.41 -14.04
N PHE A 236 -8.85 8.13 -15.08
CA PHE A 236 -10.09 8.91 -15.04
C PHE A 236 -11.34 8.04 -15.11
N ALA A 237 -11.32 6.92 -15.86
CA ALA A 237 -12.42 5.96 -15.80
C ALA A 237 -12.61 5.42 -14.37
N PHE A 238 -11.51 5.10 -13.68
CA PHE A 238 -11.54 4.69 -12.28
C PHE A 238 -12.11 5.80 -11.35
N LEU A 239 -11.69 7.06 -11.52
CA LEU A 239 -12.18 8.17 -10.71
C LEU A 239 -13.67 8.48 -10.95
N VAL A 240 -14.17 8.28 -12.18
CA VAL A 240 -15.60 8.39 -12.48
C VAL A 240 -16.41 7.31 -11.76
N GLU A 241 -15.90 6.07 -11.73
CA GLU A 241 -16.55 4.95 -11.03
C GLU A 241 -16.45 5.07 -9.49
N ASN A 242 -15.46 5.81 -8.99
CA ASN A 242 -15.16 5.93 -7.56
C ASN A 242 -14.95 7.41 -7.20
N PRO A 243 -16.02 8.24 -7.20
CA PRO A 243 -15.91 9.69 -7.10
C PRO A 243 -15.38 10.19 -5.75
N THR A 244 -15.37 9.32 -4.73
CA THR A 244 -14.77 9.62 -3.42
C THR A 244 -13.24 9.64 -3.45
N GLU A 245 -12.63 9.05 -4.47
CA GLU A 245 -11.18 8.85 -4.52
C GLU A 245 -10.46 10.01 -5.23
N THR A 246 -9.16 10.10 -5.02
CA THR A 246 -8.24 10.96 -5.77
C THR A 246 -6.99 10.16 -6.12
N VAL A 247 -6.27 10.53 -7.19
CA VAL A 247 -5.00 9.86 -7.56
C VAL A 247 -3.88 10.88 -7.62
N ILE A 248 -2.86 10.68 -6.80
CA ILE A 248 -1.60 11.43 -6.85
C ILE A 248 -0.72 10.81 -7.94
N VAL A 249 -0.18 11.64 -8.82
CA VAL A 249 0.72 11.22 -9.89
C VAL A 249 2.03 11.99 -9.77
N SER A 250 3.11 11.28 -9.48
CA SER A 250 4.47 11.79 -9.61
C SER A 250 4.89 11.69 -11.06
N LEU A 251 5.25 12.82 -11.69
CA LEU A 251 5.77 12.86 -13.05
C LEU A 251 7.24 13.25 -13.04
N LYS A 252 8.06 12.42 -13.70
CA LYS A 252 9.48 12.69 -13.92
C LYS A 252 9.82 12.60 -15.41
N ARG A 253 10.61 13.55 -15.92
CA ARG A 253 11.21 13.39 -17.25
C ARG A 253 12.37 12.40 -17.17
N GLU A 254 12.35 11.40 -18.05
CA GLU A 254 13.43 10.43 -18.25
C GLU A 254 13.64 10.16 -19.75
N GLY A 255 14.43 9.14 -20.09
CA GLY A 255 14.74 8.78 -21.46
C GLY A 255 16.06 9.35 -21.97
N ILE A 256 16.44 8.93 -23.18
CA ILE A 256 17.65 9.38 -23.89
C ILE A 256 17.38 10.58 -24.82
N GLY A 257 16.15 11.10 -24.79
CA GLY A 257 15.75 12.25 -25.60
C GLY A 257 16.47 13.54 -25.20
N ARG A 258 16.49 14.51 -26.12
CA ARG A 258 17.07 15.85 -25.91
C ARG A 258 16.04 16.88 -25.40
N SER A 259 14.86 16.42 -25.00
CA SER A 259 13.81 17.27 -24.47
C SER A 259 14.17 17.85 -23.12
N THR A 260 13.63 19.03 -22.82
CA THR A 260 13.85 19.72 -21.54
C THR A 260 12.68 19.52 -20.59
N ASP A 261 12.89 19.85 -19.32
CA ASP A 261 11.84 19.84 -18.30
C ASP A 261 10.74 20.86 -18.62
N GLU A 262 11.14 22.06 -19.07
CA GLU A 262 10.24 23.14 -19.46
C GLU A 262 9.32 22.68 -20.60
N GLN A 263 9.87 21.96 -21.59
CA GLN A 263 9.07 21.37 -22.67
C GLN A 263 8.03 20.38 -22.14
N VAL A 264 8.40 19.51 -21.19
CA VAL A 264 7.45 18.57 -20.56
C VAL A 264 6.36 19.35 -19.81
N SER A 265 6.73 20.40 -19.07
CA SER A 265 5.78 21.23 -18.33
C SER A 265 4.74 21.88 -19.26
N LYS A 266 5.17 22.44 -20.41
CA LYS A 266 4.26 23.03 -21.41
C LYS A 266 3.40 21.99 -22.12
N ILE A 267 3.92 20.79 -22.37
CA ILE A 267 3.11 19.70 -22.95
C ILE A 267 2.00 19.30 -21.97
N LEU A 268 2.33 19.12 -20.69
CA LEU A 268 1.35 18.74 -19.66
C LEU A 268 0.29 19.82 -19.46
N GLU A 269 0.70 21.08 -19.31
CA GLU A 269 -0.21 22.21 -19.15
C GLU A 269 -1.16 22.36 -20.34
N ARG A 270 -0.65 22.38 -21.58
CA ARG A 270 -1.46 22.66 -22.76
C ARG A 270 -2.36 21.53 -23.20
N HIS A 271 -1.96 20.27 -22.98
CA HIS A 271 -2.64 19.13 -23.58
C HIS A 271 -3.27 18.20 -22.54
N TYR A 272 -2.77 18.15 -21.31
CA TYR A 272 -3.25 17.19 -20.31
C TYR A 272 -4.11 17.87 -19.24
N ALA A 273 -3.53 18.81 -18.51
CA ALA A 273 -4.11 19.41 -17.31
C ALA A 273 -4.93 20.68 -17.62
N VAL A 274 -5.84 20.57 -18.59
CA VAL A 274 -6.66 21.69 -19.09
C VAL A 274 -8.02 21.83 -18.39
N ASP A 275 -8.50 20.76 -17.74
CA ASP A 275 -9.81 20.72 -17.10
C ASP A 275 -9.69 20.78 -15.55
N PRO A 276 -10.01 21.91 -14.90
CA PRO A 276 -9.86 22.05 -13.45
C PRO A 276 -10.80 21.14 -12.64
N ASN A 277 -11.81 20.52 -13.27
CA ASN A 277 -12.66 19.52 -12.61
C ASN A 277 -12.00 18.14 -12.55
N ARG A 278 -10.96 17.91 -13.35
CA ARG A 278 -10.22 16.63 -13.42
C ARG A 278 -8.81 16.74 -12.87
N TRP A 279 -8.26 17.95 -12.78
CA TRP A 279 -6.88 18.18 -12.40
C TRP A 279 -6.79 19.15 -11.24
N TYR A 280 -5.88 18.84 -10.32
CA TYR A 280 -5.40 19.76 -9.31
C TYR A 280 -3.97 20.17 -9.65
N THR A 281 -3.79 21.46 -9.94
CA THR A 281 -2.54 22.05 -10.44
C THR A 281 -1.99 23.16 -9.54
N ASP A 282 -2.59 23.38 -8.38
CA ASP A 282 -2.05 24.32 -7.38
C ASP A 282 -0.78 23.73 -6.74
N ASN A 283 0.19 24.58 -6.41
CA ASN A 283 1.46 24.17 -5.81
C ASN A 283 1.36 24.25 -4.28
N ARG A 284 0.54 23.37 -3.71
CA ARG A 284 0.41 23.13 -2.27
C ARG A 284 -0.20 21.76 -2.02
N ILE A 285 -0.14 21.29 -0.78
CA ILE A 285 -0.85 20.08 -0.35
C ILE A 285 -2.36 20.41 -0.21
N PRO A 286 -3.26 19.71 -0.93
CA PRO A 286 -4.70 19.90 -0.80
C PRO A 286 -5.31 19.08 0.33
N THR A 287 -6.52 19.48 0.74
CA THR A 287 -7.41 18.59 1.50
C THR A 287 -8.07 17.57 0.56
N LEU A 288 -8.52 16.46 1.11
CA LEU A 288 -9.15 15.38 0.34
C LEU A 288 -10.38 15.88 -0.44
N GLY A 289 -11.19 16.75 0.17
CA GLY A 289 -12.39 17.32 -0.45
C GLY A 289 -12.11 18.13 -1.71
N GLU A 290 -10.98 18.85 -1.78
CA GLU A 290 -10.61 19.67 -2.94
C GLU A 290 -10.28 18.83 -4.19
N VAL A 291 -9.93 17.57 -3.98
CA VAL A 291 -9.30 16.70 -4.99
C VAL A 291 -10.02 15.38 -5.23
N ARG A 292 -11.15 15.13 -4.57
CA ARG A 292 -12.03 14.02 -4.93
C ARG A 292 -12.40 14.09 -6.41
N SER A 293 -12.38 12.95 -7.08
CA SER A 293 -12.54 12.79 -8.54
C SER A 293 -11.46 13.48 -9.40
N LYS A 294 -10.37 13.98 -8.81
CA LYS A 294 -9.27 14.65 -9.53
C LYS A 294 -7.96 13.87 -9.47
N VAL A 295 -7.08 14.19 -10.40
CA VAL A 295 -5.66 13.84 -10.37
C VAL A 295 -4.86 15.00 -9.79
N VAL A 296 -3.99 14.70 -8.81
CA VAL A 296 -3.04 15.64 -8.21
C VAL A 296 -1.65 15.38 -8.79
N ILE A 297 -0.98 16.39 -9.33
CA ILE A 297 0.36 16.22 -9.91
C ILE A 297 1.43 16.64 -8.90
N VAL A 298 2.40 15.75 -8.66
CA VAL A 298 3.69 16.06 -8.04
C VAL A 298 4.74 16.10 -9.15
N ARG A 299 5.33 17.26 -9.42
CA ARG A 299 6.31 17.43 -10.50
C ARG A 299 7.73 17.18 -10.00
N ARG A 300 8.46 16.30 -10.69
CA ARG A 300 9.91 16.04 -10.50
C ARG A 300 10.71 16.60 -11.68
N PHE A 301 10.35 17.79 -12.11
CA PHE A 301 10.94 18.50 -13.25
C PHE A 301 10.73 20.02 -13.07
N LYS A 302 11.58 20.81 -13.75
CA LYS A 302 11.46 22.27 -13.83
C LYS A 302 10.27 22.72 -14.66
N ILE A 303 9.64 23.81 -14.25
CA ILE A 303 8.58 24.44 -15.04
C ILE A 303 9.13 25.58 -15.92
N ASP A 304 8.49 25.76 -17.06
CA ASP A 304 8.69 26.92 -17.93
C ASP A 304 8.40 28.23 -17.17
N GLU A 305 9.09 29.32 -17.53
CA GLU A 305 8.95 30.61 -16.85
C GLU A 305 7.50 31.13 -16.84
N THR A 306 6.73 30.86 -17.90
CA THR A 306 5.31 31.26 -17.99
C THR A 306 4.40 30.60 -16.96
N LEU A 307 4.86 29.52 -16.31
CA LEU A 307 4.10 28.79 -15.31
C LEU A 307 4.47 29.17 -13.87
N ARG A 308 5.47 30.04 -13.67
CA ARG A 308 5.93 30.43 -12.33
C ARG A 308 4.95 31.36 -11.63
N ASP A 309 4.26 32.20 -12.38
CA ASP A 309 3.29 33.17 -11.85
C ASP A 309 1.87 32.59 -11.71
N GLU A 310 1.65 31.33 -12.13
CA GLU A 310 0.39 30.61 -11.97
C GLU A 310 0.06 30.37 -10.49
N ASN A 311 -1.23 30.15 -10.20
CA ASN A 311 -1.76 29.91 -8.85
C ASN A 311 -1.28 30.96 -7.82
N ASP A 312 -1.52 32.24 -8.14
CA ASP A 312 -1.13 33.41 -7.33
C ASP A 312 0.39 33.47 -7.04
N GLY A 313 1.21 33.13 -8.03
CA GLY A 313 2.67 33.13 -7.89
C GLY A 313 3.23 31.95 -7.09
N ARG A 314 2.41 30.93 -6.76
CA ARG A 314 2.90 29.67 -6.16
C ARG A 314 3.54 28.77 -7.21
N GLY A 315 3.30 29.02 -8.50
CA GLY A 315 3.76 28.17 -9.61
C GLY A 315 2.79 27.03 -9.89
N TRP A 316 3.22 26.03 -10.64
CA TRP A 316 2.34 25.02 -11.22
C TRP A 316 2.65 23.59 -10.75
N CYS A 317 1.62 22.91 -10.22
CA CYS A 317 1.65 21.60 -9.57
C CYS A 317 2.56 21.53 -8.33
N ILE A 318 2.41 20.49 -7.51
CA ILE A 318 3.16 20.32 -6.26
C ILE A 318 4.66 20.14 -6.58
N ASP A 319 5.49 21.01 -6.02
CA ASP A 319 6.92 21.09 -6.31
C ASP A 319 7.76 20.02 -5.61
N GLY A 320 8.20 19.04 -6.41
CA GLY A 320 9.24 18.07 -6.07
C GLY A 320 10.45 18.14 -7.00
N GLU A 321 10.76 19.30 -7.58
CA GLU A 321 11.90 19.50 -8.49
C GLU A 321 13.24 19.13 -7.82
N SER A 322 13.43 19.57 -6.58
CA SER A 322 14.63 19.35 -5.77
C SER A 322 14.65 17.99 -5.06
N TRP A 323 14.21 16.94 -5.76
CA TRP A 323 14.10 15.58 -5.24
C TRP A 323 15.47 15.05 -4.78
N PRO A 324 15.67 14.75 -3.49
CA PRO A 324 16.96 14.30 -2.98
C PRO A 324 17.34 12.92 -3.52
N ASP A 325 18.54 12.83 -4.11
CA ASP A 325 19.01 11.61 -4.77
C ASP A 325 19.52 10.56 -3.77
N ASN A 326 19.18 9.29 -4.01
CA ASN A 326 19.65 8.11 -3.29
C ASN A 326 19.71 8.26 -1.74
N CYS A 327 18.67 8.83 -1.14
CA CYS A 327 18.68 9.30 0.25
C CYS A 327 17.91 8.39 1.22
N GLU A 328 18.32 8.37 2.50
CA GLU A 328 17.56 7.76 3.61
C GLU A 328 16.42 8.67 4.09
N ASP A 329 16.69 9.97 4.11
CA ASP A 329 15.81 10.98 4.69
C ASP A 329 16.17 12.36 4.12
N GLY A 330 15.66 12.67 2.93
CA GLY A 330 15.86 13.95 2.26
C GLY A 330 14.63 14.84 2.34
N LEU A 331 14.82 16.16 2.42
CA LEU A 331 13.76 17.15 2.34
C LEU A 331 13.91 17.94 1.03
N CYS A 332 12.84 18.03 0.24
CA CYS A 332 12.80 18.92 -0.91
C CYS A 332 12.86 20.39 -0.46
N SER A 333 13.37 21.27 -1.32
CA SER A 333 13.49 22.71 -1.05
C SER A 333 12.15 23.41 -0.77
N SER A 334 11.02 22.84 -1.20
CA SER A 334 9.68 23.34 -0.88
C SER A 334 9.31 23.17 0.61
N GLY A 335 9.99 22.27 1.32
CA GLY A 335 9.67 21.89 2.69
C GLY A 335 8.41 21.01 2.83
N GLU A 336 7.72 20.71 1.72
CA GLU A 336 6.44 19.99 1.70
C GLU A 336 6.60 18.51 1.36
N ILE A 337 7.79 18.08 0.97
CA ILE A 337 8.08 16.73 0.51
C ILE A 337 9.33 16.22 1.21
N ARG A 338 9.20 15.13 1.95
CA ARG A 338 10.27 14.41 2.61
C ARG A 338 10.34 12.99 2.06
N VAL A 339 11.54 12.50 1.75
CA VAL A 339 11.73 11.33 0.89
C VAL A 339 12.73 10.36 1.51
N GLN A 340 12.42 9.06 1.46
CA GLN A 340 13.40 7.97 1.45
C GLN A 340 13.39 7.34 0.06
N ASP A 341 14.50 7.45 -0.66
CA ASP A 341 14.67 6.96 -2.03
C ASP A 341 16.05 6.32 -2.22
N PHE A 342 16.50 5.53 -1.24
CA PHE A 342 17.74 4.76 -1.35
C PHE A 342 17.54 3.58 -2.32
N TYR A 343 17.84 3.75 -3.61
CA TYR A 343 17.50 2.75 -4.64
C TYR A 343 18.70 1.88 -5.08
N GLU A 344 19.94 2.23 -4.69
CA GLU A 344 21.14 1.51 -5.12
C GLU A 344 21.46 0.29 -4.26
N VAL A 345 20.95 -0.87 -4.68
CA VAL A 345 21.12 -2.13 -3.95
C VAL A 345 21.97 -3.11 -4.77
N GLY A 346 23.29 -3.09 -4.55
CA GLY A 346 24.22 -3.99 -5.21
C GLY A 346 24.41 -5.34 -4.49
N GLU A 347 24.27 -5.37 -3.16
CA GLU A 347 24.68 -6.50 -2.30
C GLU A 347 23.66 -6.79 -1.20
N HIS A 348 23.78 -7.96 -0.54
CA HIS A 348 22.84 -8.40 0.49
C HIS A 348 22.73 -7.40 1.66
N GLU A 349 23.86 -6.80 2.06
CA GLU A 349 23.87 -5.78 3.13
C GLU A 349 23.10 -4.50 2.73
N ASN A 350 23.05 -4.15 1.44
CA ASN A 350 22.24 -3.03 0.97
C ASN A 350 20.74 -3.32 1.08
N ILE A 351 20.30 -4.58 0.98
CA ILE A 351 18.87 -4.95 1.16
C ILE A 351 18.46 -4.74 2.61
N LYS A 352 19.27 -5.18 3.58
CA LYS A 352 19.00 -4.94 5.01
C LYS A 352 18.98 -3.44 5.32
N LYS A 353 19.93 -2.68 4.75
CA LYS A 353 19.98 -1.22 4.85
C LYS A 353 18.69 -0.58 4.32
N LYS A 354 18.22 -0.99 3.13
CA LYS A 354 16.96 -0.51 2.55
C LYS A 354 15.75 -0.81 3.42
N ILE A 355 15.64 -2.02 3.97
CA ILE A 355 14.54 -2.39 4.89
C ILE A 355 14.54 -1.48 6.12
N ARG A 356 15.72 -1.25 6.72
CA ARG A 356 15.85 -0.34 7.87
C ARG A 356 15.46 1.09 7.53
N TYR A 357 15.87 1.60 6.38
CA TYR A 357 15.52 2.97 5.93
C TYR A 357 14.03 3.11 5.67
N ALA A 358 13.43 2.11 5.02
CA ALA A 358 11.99 2.07 4.79
C ALA A 358 11.22 2.02 6.11
N ALA A 359 11.59 1.14 7.06
CA ALA A 359 10.97 1.06 8.38
C ALA A 359 11.13 2.37 9.17
N GLY A 360 12.32 2.96 9.18
CA GLY A 360 12.57 4.25 9.83
C GLY A 360 11.77 5.41 9.21
N HIS A 361 11.55 5.40 7.90
CA HIS A 361 10.73 6.40 7.22
C HIS A 361 9.22 6.22 7.54
N LEU A 362 8.75 4.98 7.67
CA LEU A 362 7.40 4.68 8.19
C LEU A 362 7.24 5.24 9.61
N ASP A 363 8.19 4.95 10.50
CA ASP A 363 8.13 5.40 11.90
C ASP A 363 8.22 6.93 12.02
N ARG A 364 8.87 7.61 11.07
CA ARG A 364 8.86 9.08 10.99
C ARG A 364 7.49 9.62 10.56
N ALA A 365 6.86 9.03 9.54
CA ALA A 365 5.51 9.41 9.13
C ALA A 365 4.49 9.17 10.26
N ALA A 366 4.65 8.08 11.01
CA ALA A 366 3.77 7.69 12.11
C ALA A 366 3.67 8.72 13.24
N LYS A 367 4.76 9.48 13.46
CA LYS A 367 4.86 10.52 14.51
C LYS A 367 4.15 11.81 14.13
N CYS A 368 3.76 11.98 12.87
CA CYS A 368 3.04 13.18 12.45
C CYS A 368 1.64 13.20 13.06
N VAL A 369 1.18 14.39 13.44
CA VAL A 369 -0.17 14.62 13.94
C VAL A 369 -0.85 15.56 12.98
N CYS A 370 -1.89 15.09 12.32
CA CYS A 370 -2.78 15.91 11.51
C CYS A 370 -3.62 16.80 12.43
N ALA A 371 -3.51 18.12 12.25
CA ALA A 371 -4.39 19.07 12.90
C ALA A 371 -5.72 19.11 12.15
N LEU A 372 -6.73 18.40 12.67
CA LEU A 372 -8.09 18.45 12.12
C LEU A 372 -8.81 19.72 12.59
N PRO A 373 -9.73 20.30 11.78
CA PRO A 373 -10.53 21.44 12.21
C PRO A 373 -11.21 21.18 13.57
N GLY A 374 -11.12 22.15 14.49
CA GLY A 374 -11.69 22.03 15.84
C GLY A 374 -10.76 21.42 16.89
N MET A 375 -9.58 20.89 16.51
CA MET A 375 -8.57 20.48 17.47
C MET A 375 -7.76 21.68 17.97
N HIS A 376 -7.83 21.97 19.26
CA HIS A 376 -6.83 22.80 19.94
C HIS A 376 -5.63 21.93 20.30
N ASP A 377 -4.42 22.28 19.86
CA ASP A 377 -3.21 21.60 20.29
C ASP A 377 -3.03 21.77 21.82
N PRO A 378 -3.16 20.70 22.63
CA PRO A 378 -2.97 20.80 24.08
C PRO A 378 -1.50 21.06 24.46
N THR A 379 -0.56 20.91 23.52
CA THR A 379 0.89 21.07 23.76
C THR A 379 1.45 22.42 23.30
N GLY A 380 0.67 23.23 22.58
CA GLY A 380 1.09 24.56 22.11
C GLY A 380 2.29 24.56 21.16
N THR A 381 2.61 23.41 20.56
CA THR A 381 3.58 23.31 19.48
C THR A 381 3.00 23.92 18.21
N GLU A 382 3.76 24.78 17.54
CA GLU A 382 3.34 25.25 16.21
C GLU A 382 3.04 24.04 15.32
N PRO A 383 1.91 24.02 14.59
CA PRO A 383 1.61 22.93 13.68
C PRO A 383 2.76 22.83 12.69
N THR A 384 3.46 21.69 12.71
CA THR A 384 4.49 21.41 11.71
C THR A 384 3.84 21.50 10.34
N LYS A 385 4.41 22.29 9.43
CA LYS A 385 3.94 22.42 8.05
C LYS A 385 3.61 21.03 7.49
N ASP A 386 2.42 20.87 6.91
CA ASP A 386 2.00 19.63 6.27
C ASP A 386 3.06 19.16 5.28
N CYS A 387 3.44 17.90 5.38
CA CYS A 387 4.53 17.32 4.61
C CYS A 387 4.13 15.94 4.10
N PHE A 388 4.31 15.70 2.80
CA PHE A 388 4.25 14.35 2.24
C PHE A 388 5.51 13.58 2.61
N TYR A 389 5.31 12.38 3.16
CA TYR A 389 6.37 11.41 3.43
C TYR A 389 6.37 10.36 2.33
N PHE A 390 7.28 10.47 1.35
CA PHE A 390 7.44 9.47 0.30
C PHE A 390 8.47 8.42 0.70
N ASN A 391 8.02 7.16 0.75
CA ASN A 391 8.84 6.03 1.14
C ASN A 391 8.91 5.02 0.00
N PHE A 392 9.97 5.10 -0.81
CA PHE A 392 10.18 4.15 -1.89
C PHE A 392 10.71 2.85 -1.32
N LEU A 393 9.97 1.75 -1.46
CA LEU A 393 10.44 0.41 -1.14
C LEU A 393 11.26 -0.19 -2.28
N SER A 394 11.04 0.33 -3.50
CA SER A 394 11.77 -0.08 -4.69
C SER A 394 13.27 0.20 -4.55
N ALA A 395 14.04 -0.70 -5.11
CA ALA A 395 15.48 -0.59 -5.29
C ALA A 395 15.89 -1.62 -6.34
N SER A 396 17.00 -1.37 -7.03
CA SER A 396 17.48 -2.32 -8.03
C SER A 396 18.97 -2.17 -8.33
N ASN A 397 19.52 -3.18 -9.00
CA ASN A 397 20.76 -3.05 -9.73
C ASN A 397 20.60 -3.72 -11.10
N PHE A 398 20.75 -2.93 -12.16
CA PHE A 398 20.51 -3.38 -13.53
C PHE A 398 21.40 -4.58 -13.91
N TRP A 399 22.66 -4.56 -13.48
CA TRP A 399 23.69 -5.53 -13.86
C TRP A 399 23.69 -6.80 -13.00
N ARG A 400 22.95 -6.83 -11.89
CA ARG A 400 22.89 -7.98 -10.98
C ARG A 400 21.47 -8.55 -10.99
N ALA A 401 21.26 -9.68 -11.68
CA ALA A 401 19.94 -10.31 -11.82
C ALA A 401 19.25 -10.65 -10.48
N ASN A 402 20.02 -10.98 -9.44
CA ASN A 402 19.49 -11.22 -8.09
C ASN A 402 19.02 -9.95 -7.35
N CYS A 403 19.24 -8.79 -7.96
CA CYS A 403 18.86 -7.45 -7.50
C CYS A 403 17.95 -6.74 -8.52
N TRP A 404 17.30 -7.49 -9.42
CA TRP A 404 16.21 -6.94 -10.23
C TRP A 404 14.97 -6.65 -9.38
N PRO A 405 14.06 -5.78 -9.84
CA PRO A 405 12.92 -5.31 -9.06
C PRO A 405 12.10 -6.44 -8.40
N ASP A 406 11.84 -7.53 -9.11
CA ASP A 406 11.05 -8.67 -8.59
C ASP A 406 11.73 -9.36 -7.41
N LYS A 407 13.06 -9.52 -7.47
CA LYS A 407 13.86 -10.18 -6.42
C LYS A 407 14.01 -9.31 -5.18
N ILE A 408 14.10 -8.00 -5.37
CA ILE A 408 14.19 -7.04 -4.29
C ILE A 408 12.83 -6.92 -3.58
N ALA A 409 11.74 -6.73 -4.33
CA ALA A 409 10.39 -6.67 -3.78
C ALA A 409 10.02 -7.94 -2.99
N ALA A 410 10.38 -9.12 -3.50
CA ALA A 410 10.15 -10.41 -2.81
C ALA A 410 10.86 -10.52 -1.45
N LYS A 411 11.88 -9.69 -1.18
CA LYS A 411 12.59 -9.63 0.11
C LYS A 411 12.10 -8.48 0.98
N ILE A 412 11.82 -7.31 0.39
CA ILE A 412 11.43 -6.10 1.13
C ILE A 412 9.97 -6.14 1.53
N ASN A 413 9.04 -6.42 0.60
CA ASN A 413 7.60 -6.31 0.86
C ASN A 413 7.15 -7.13 2.09
N PRO A 414 7.57 -8.41 2.26
CA PRO A 414 7.19 -9.19 3.45
C PRO A 414 7.76 -8.62 4.75
N GLN A 415 8.95 -8.00 4.71
CA GLN A 415 9.57 -7.38 5.89
C GLN A 415 8.86 -6.08 6.29
N ILE A 416 8.33 -5.36 5.31
CA ILE A 416 7.52 -4.17 5.57
C ILE A 416 6.12 -4.54 6.06
N VAL A 417 5.47 -5.58 5.49
CA VAL A 417 4.23 -6.14 6.05
C VAL A 417 4.42 -6.54 7.51
N ASP A 418 5.51 -7.24 7.82
CA ASP A 418 5.89 -7.62 9.17
C ASP A 418 6.07 -6.41 10.10
N HIS A 419 6.76 -5.35 9.64
CA HIS A 419 6.92 -4.10 10.39
C HIS A 419 5.58 -3.42 10.67
N LEU A 420 4.75 -3.23 9.64
CA LEU A 420 3.42 -2.63 9.76
C LEU A 420 2.54 -3.39 10.75
N CYS A 421 2.51 -4.72 10.64
CA CYS A 421 1.70 -5.56 11.51
C CYS A 421 2.20 -5.59 12.96
N ARG A 422 3.51 -5.65 13.21
CA ARG A 422 4.02 -5.96 14.56
C ARG A 422 4.68 -4.81 15.30
N ARG A 423 5.10 -3.74 14.61
CA ARG A 423 6.00 -2.71 15.18
C ARG A 423 5.55 -1.28 14.92
N HIS A 424 5.03 -1.00 13.72
CA HIS A 424 4.67 0.36 13.30
C HIS A 424 3.64 0.99 14.22
N ALA A 425 3.85 2.25 14.60
CA ALA A 425 2.94 3.07 15.41
C ALA A 425 2.52 2.49 16.79
N GLY A 426 3.25 1.52 17.35
CA GLY A 426 2.87 0.84 18.61
C GLY A 426 2.87 1.75 19.84
N GLU A 427 3.98 2.43 20.12
CA GLU A 427 4.17 3.31 21.30
C GLU A 427 4.29 4.80 20.90
N THR A 428 4.05 5.14 19.64
CA THR A 428 4.32 6.48 19.11
C THR A 428 3.22 7.48 19.47
N ILE A 429 3.63 8.65 19.96
CA ILE A 429 2.80 9.86 20.02
C ILE A 429 2.69 10.38 18.58
N GLY A 430 1.57 10.10 17.92
CA GLY A 430 1.32 10.43 16.50
C GLY A 430 0.09 9.72 15.92
N ASP A 431 -0.34 10.11 14.72
CA ASP A 431 -1.53 9.56 14.06
C ASP A 431 -1.28 8.21 13.37
N GLY A 432 -0.04 7.70 13.40
CA GLY A 432 0.28 6.35 12.92
C GLY A 432 0.29 6.21 11.39
N SER A 433 0.25 7.31 10.65
CA SER A 433 0.32 7.31 9.19
C SER A 433 1.60 6.61 8.68
N THR A 434 1.49 6.01 7.51
CA THR A 434 2.62 5.41 6.79
C THR A 434 3.20 6.36 5.74
N GLY A 435 2.54 7.51 5.50
CA GLY A 435 2.82 8.38 4.35
C GLY A 435 2.45 7.70 3.03
N ILE A 436 3.15 8.07 1.97
CA ILE A 436 3.02 7.47 0.64
C ILE A 436 4.08 6.36 0.49
N VAL A 437 3.65 5.10 0.49
CA VAL A 437 4.55 3.94 0.42
C VAL A 437 4.59 3.38 -1.00
N VAL A 438 5.71 3.61 -1.69
CA VAL A 438 5.84 3.33 -3.13
C VAL A 438 6.46 1.95 -3.35
N CYS A 439 5.68 1.02 -3.91
CA CYS A 439 5.97 -0.40 -3.94
C CYS A 439 6.31 -0.93 -5.34
N ASP A 440 7.09 -2.01 -5.37
CA ASP A 440 7.32 -2.84 -6.55
C ASP A 440 6.56 -4.17 -6.40
N TRP A 441 6.10 -4.73 -7.53
CA TRP A 441 5.56 -6.10 -7.64
C TRP A 441 4.40 -6.48 -6.70
N VAL A 442 3.63 -5.50 -6.22
CA VAL A 442 2.34 -5.75 -5.55
C VAL A 442 1.30 -6.32 -6.53
N GLY A 443 0.33 -7.06 -6.01
CA GLY A 443 -0.74 -7.70 -6.79
C GLY A 443 -0.34 -8.99 -7.49
N ARG A 444 0.94 -9.37 -7.46
CA ARG A 444 1.40 -10.63 -8.05
C ARG A 444 0.65 -11.81 -7.42
N ASP A 445 0.06 -12.65 -8.27
CA ASP A 445 -0.73 -13.83 -7.86
C ASP A 445 -1.89 -13.49 -6.90
N GLY A 446 -2.39 -12.24 -6.94
CA GLY A 446 -3.45 -11.72 -6.08
C GLY A 446 -2.99 -11.30 -4.68
N ASP A 447 -1.67 -11.20 -4.44
CA ASP A 447 -1.12 -10.74 -3.16
C ASP A 447 -1.14 -9.22 -3.06
N TRP A 448 -2.06 -8.71 -2.24
CA TRP A 448 -2.24 -7.29 -1.94
C TRP A 448 -1.98 -6.96 -0.47
N ASP A 449 -1.32 -7.84 0.29
CA ASP A 449 -1.20 -7.73 1.75
C ASP A 449 -0.52 -6.43 2.19
N LEU A 450 0.56 -6.05 1.50
CA LEU A 450 1.25 -4.79 1.76
C LEU A 450 0.32 -3.59 1.55
N VAL A 451 -0.44 -3.60 0.46
CA VAL A 451 -1.40 -2.53 0.14
C VAL A 451 -2.53 -2.48 1.18
N LYS A 452 -3.08 -3.63 1.58
CA LYS A 452 -4.08 -3.72 2.64
C LYS A 452 -3.55 -3.21 3.98
N CYS A 453 -2.30 -3.53 4.34
CA CYS A 453 -1.68 -3.02 5.55
C CYS A 453 -1.56 -1.49 5.52
N ILE A 454 -1.09 -0.92 4.40
CA ILE A 454 -0.95 0.53 4.24
C ILE A 454 -2.33 1.20 4.36
N VAL A 455 -3.33 0.74 3.60
CA VAL A 455 -4.69 1.30 3.65
C VAL A 455 -5.30 1.17 5.05
N GLY A 456 -5.12 0.03 5.71
CA GLY A 456 -5.64 -0.22 7.07
C GLY A 456 -5.09 0.74 8.13
N HIS A 457 -3.93 1.36 7.91
CA HIS A 457 -3.40 2.38 8.83
C HIS A 457 -4.16 3.72 8.79
N ASN A 458 -5.07 3.93 7.82
CA ASN A 458 -5.99 5.07 7.86
C ASN A 458 -7.06 4.93 8.97
N ALA A 459 -7.30 3.72 9.50
CA ALA A 459 -8.32 3.50 10.53
C ALA A 459 -8.10 4.34 11.79
N LYS A 460 -6.85 4.68 12.14
CA LYS A 460 -6.54 5.52 13.32
C LYS A 460 -7.01 6.95 13.11
N LEU A 461 -6.81 7.46 11.90
CA LEU A 461 -7.29 8.78 11.48
C LEU A 461 -8.82 8.79 11.41
N GLU A 462 -9.44 7.75 10.84
CA GLU A 462 -10.91 7.61 10.84
C GLU A 462 -11.50 7.62 12.27
N LEU A 463 -10.86 6.92 13.22
CA LEU A 463 -11.30 6.92 14.62
C LEU A 463 -11.20 8.32 15.24
N LYS A 464 -10.10 9.03 14.94
CA LYS A 464 -9.87 10.40 15.42
C LYS A 464 -10.91 11.38 14.86
N GLU A 465 -11.24 11.28 13.57
CA GLU A 465 -12.29 12.08 12.92
C GLU A 465 -13.66 11.85 13.57
N ARG A 466 -14.04 10.58 13.81
CA ARG A 466 -15.32 10.24 14.46
C ARG A 466 -15.44 10.76 15.90
N GLN A 467 -14.33 10.84 16.62
CA GLN A 467 -14.32 11.35 17.99
C GLN A 467 -14.54 12.85 18.08
N LEU A 468 -14.29 13.61 16.99
CA LEU A 468 -14.53 15.05 16.92
C LEU A 468 -15.97 15.40 16.52
N GLU A 469 -16.71 14.45 15.95
CA GLU A 469 -18.12 14.62 15.57
C GLU A 469 -19.10 14.45 16.75
N ILE A 470 -18.62 13.94 17.90
CA ILE A 470 -19.37 13.70 19.15
C ILE A 470 -19.10 14.85 20.11
#